data_AF-A0A2V3UR78-F1
#
_entry.id   AF-A0A2V3UR78-F1
#
_cell.length_a   1.000
_cell.length_b   1.000
_cell.length_c   1.000
_cell.angle_alpha   90.00
_cell.angle_beta   90.00
_cell.angle_gamma   90.00
#
_symmetry.space_group_name_H-M   'P 1'
#
loop_
_entity.id
_entity.type
_entity.pdbx_description
1 polymer ?
#
loop_
_entity_poly.entity_id
_entity_poly.type
_entity_poly.pdbx_seq_one_letter_code
_entity_poly.pdbx_strand_id
1 'polypeptide(L)' 'MLPQSLDPRRAILCGRANAERVAIRMTANSGQSHAVVRTDSKLQPFCVLPAEEGLAGAIELQVVVL' A
#
# COMPACT_ATOMS: atom_id res chain seq x y z
N MET A 1 25.98 -13.19 0.12
CA MET A 1 25.80 -12.05 1.03
C MET A 1 24.55 -12.30 1.85
N LEU A 2 24.66 -12.45 3.17
CA LEU A 2 23.51 -12.60 4.06
C LEU A 2 22.61 -11.37 3.88
N PRO A 3 21.27 -11.53 3.78
CA PRO A 3 20.39 -10.37 3.77
C PRO A 3 20.63 -9.64 5.09
N GLN A 4 21.21 -8.44 5.03
CA GLN A 4 21.26 -7.57 6.21
C GLN A 4 19.84 -7.50 6.73
N SER A 5 19.65 -7.93 7.99
CA SER A 5 18.34 -7.91 8.63
C SER A 5 17.79 -6.50 8.49
N LEU A 6 16.73 -6.37 7.71
CA LEU A 6 16.08 -5.09 7.45
C LEU A 6 15.58 -4.52 8.78
N ASP A 7 15.59 -3.19 8.93
CA ASP A 7 15.14 -2.53 10.16
C ASP A 7 13.73 -3.03 10.55
N PRO A 8 13.52 -3.54 11.77
CA PRO A 8 12.23 -4.08 12.22
C PRO A 8 11.07 -3.09 12.08
N ARG A 9 11.32 -1.78 12.16
CA ARG A 9 10.30 -0.73 11.94
C ARG A 9 9.69 -0.79 10.56
N ARG A 10 10.35 -1.41 9.58
CA ARG A 10 9.79 -1.60 8.23
C ARG A 10 8.56 -2.47 8.22
N ALA A 11 8.42 -3.43 9.14
CA ALA A 11 7.19 -4.22 9.25
C ALA A 11 5.99 -3.32 9.61
N ILE A 12 6.23 -2.23 10.34
CA ILE A 12 5.22 -1.24 10.71
C ILE A 12 4.99 -0.25 9.56
N LEU A 13 6.05 0.38 9.05
CA LEU A 13 5.94 1.48 8.08
C LEU A 13 5.64 1.02 6.65
N CYS A 14 6.18 -0.11 6.25
CA CYS A 14 6.06 -0.65 4.90
C CYS A 14 5.11 -1.85 4.85
N GLY A 15 4.37 -2.13 5.93
CA GLY A 15 3.42 -3.24 6.01
C GLY A 15 2.03 -2.90 5.44
N ARG A 16 1.26 -3.96 5.14
CA ARG A 16 -0.12 -3.86 4.61
C ARG A 16 -1.02 -2.99 5.48
N ALA A 17 -0.97 -3.20 6.79
CA ALA A 17 -1.80 -2.44 7.74
C ALA A 17 -1.54 -0.93 7.68
N ASN A 18 -0.28 -0.50 7.48
CA ASN A 18 0.00 0.91 7.31
C ASN A 18 -0.49 1.43 5.95
N ALA A 19 -0.27 0.67 4.87
CA ALA A 19 -0.73 1.04 3.54
C ALA A 19 -2.27 1.20 3.49
N GLU A 20 -3.02 0.33 4.18
CA GLU A 20 -4.47 0.43 4.29
C GLU A 20 -4.90 1.73 5.01
N ARG A 21 -4.28 2.06 6.15
CA ARG A 21 -4.56 3.34 6.85
C ARG A 21 -4.28 4.54 5.95
N VAL A 22 -3.20 4.49 5.17
CA VAL A 22 -2.86 5.53 4.20
C VAL A 22 -3.94 5.62 3.12
N ALA A 23 -4.37 4.50 2.54
CA ALA A 23 -5.44 4.47 1.54
C ALA A 23 -6.76 5.04 2.06
N ILE A 24 -7.15 4.70 3.29
CA ILE A 24 -8.33 5.28 3.96
C ILE A 24 -8.18 6.79 4.10
N ARG A 25 -7.02 7.26 4.58
CA ARG A 25 -6.77 8.70 4.77
C ARG A 25 -6.78 9.46 3.44
N MET A 26 -6.14 8.93 2.41
CA MET A 26 -6.12 9.55 1.08
C MET A 26 -7.51 9.59 0.45
N THR A 27 -8.28 8.51 0.58
CA THR A 27 -9.67 8.45 0.11
C THR A 27 -10.54 9.50 0.82
N ALA A 28 -10.44 9.59 2.15
CA ALA A 28 -11.19 10.57 2.94
C ALA A 28 -10.82 12.03 2.58
N ASN A 29 -9.56 12.29 2.25
CA ASN A 29 -9.09 13.64 1.93
C ASN A 29 -9.41 14.09 0.50
N SER A 30 -9.43 13.15 -0.45
CA SER A 30 -9.59 13.44 -1.88
C SER A 30 -11.02 13.25 -2.40
N GLY A 31 -11.83 12.43 -1.72
CA GLY A 31 -13.11 11.97 -2.25
C GLY A 31 -12.96 11.00 -3.43
N GLN A 32 -11.76 10.46 -3.66
CA GLN A 32 -11.46 9.50 -4.73
C GLN A 32 -11.12 8.13 -4.14
N SER A 33 -11.47 7.06 -4.86
CA SER A 33 -11.13 5.70 -4.43
C SER A 33 -9.64 5.43 -4.57
N HIS A 34 -9.04 4.75 -3.58
CA HIS A 34 -7.63 4.40 -3.59
C HIS A 34 -7.44 2.90 -3.37
N ALA A 35 -6.40 2.34 -3.99
CA ALA A 35 -6.04 0.93 -3.89
C ALA A 35 -4.67 0.76 -3.23
N VAL A 36 -4.55 -0.27 -2.38
CA VAL A 36 -3.29 -0.81 -1.89
C VAL A 36 -2.82 -1.86 -2.90
N VAL A 37 -1.62 -1.64 -3.45
CA VAL A 37 -1.03 -2.48 -4.49
C VAL A 37 0.25 -3.12 -3.98
N ARG A 38 0.44 -4.40 -4.28
CA ARG A 38 1.68 -5.14 -3.99
C ARG A 38 2.73 -4.79 -5.04
N THR A 39 3.95 -4.53 -4.59
CA THR A 39 5.08 -4.21 -5.47
C THR A 39 6.10 -5.36 -5.49
N ASP A 40 6.95 -5.36 -6.50
CA ASP A 40 8.09 -6.30 -6.61
C ASP A 40 9.28 -5.89 -5.71
N SER A 41 9.21 -4.72 -5.07
CA SER A 41 10.27 -4.22 -4.20
C SER A 41 10.17 -4.81 -2.79
N LYS A 42 11.21 -5.56 -2.40
CA LYS A 42 11.37 -6.02 -1.00
C LYS A 42 11.47 -4.87 0.01
N LEU A 43 11.84 -3.66 -0.45
CA LEU A 43 11.99 -2.48 0.40
C LEU A 43 10.68 -1.73 0.62
N GLN A 44 9.73 -1.83 -0.31
CA GLN A 44 8.43 -1.17 -0.24
C GLN A 44 7.35 -2.11 -0.80
N PRO A 45 7.01 -3.20 -0.10
CA PRO A 45 6.17 -4.25 -0.65
C PRO A 45 4.72 -3.80 -0.93
N PHE A 46 4.29 -2.68 -0.36
CA PHE A 46 2.97 -2.09 -0.59
C PHE A 46 3.09 -0.61 -0.91
N CYS A 47 2.30 -0.16 -1.88
CA CYS A 47 2.07 1.24 -2.18
C CYS A 47 0.57 1.53 -2.26
N VAL A 48 0.23 2.82 -2.25
CA VAL A 48 -1.15 3.30 -2.43
C VAL A 48 -1.21 4.09 -3.73
N LEU A 49 -2.15 3.74 -4.60
CA LEU A 49 -2.39 4.39 -5.88
C LEU A 49 -3.88 4.75 -6.00
N PRO A 50 -4.26 5.73 -6.84
CA PRO A 50 -5.64 5.88 -7.27
C PRO A 50 -6.19 4.55 -7.80
N ALA A 51 -7.46 4.26 -7.53
CA ALA A 51 -8.05 2.97 -7.89
C ALA A 51 -7.99 2.69 -9.40
N GLU A 52 -8.12 3.71 -10.25
CA GLU A 52 -7.97 3.59 -11.70
C GLU A 52 -6.55 3.24 -12.18
N GLU A 53 -5.51 3.53 -11.38
CA GLU A 53 -4.11 3.29 -11.74
C GLU A 53 -3.60 1.92 -11.25
N GLY A 54 -4.36 1.25 -10.39
CA GLY A 54 -4.01 -0.06 -9.86
C GLY A 54 -4.17 -1.17 -10.90
N LEU A 55 -3.10 -1.94 -11.14
CA LEU A 55 -3.20 -3.18 -11.93
C LEU A 55 -4.02 -4.22 -11.16
N ALA A 56 -5.15 -4.67 -11.73
CA ALA A 56 -6.12 -5.56 -11.08
C ALA A 56 -5.51 -6.82 -10.45
N GLY A 57 -4.44 -7.39 -11.03
CA GLY A 57 -3.73 -8.57 -10.49
C GLY A 57 -2.76 -8.30 -9.34
N ALA A 58 -2.47 -7.02 -9.05
CA ALA A 58 -1.57 -6.59 -7.98
C ALA A 58 -2.31 -5.85 -6.84
N ILE A 59 -3.61 -5.60 -6.99
CA ILE A 59 -4.44 -4.98 -5.96
C ILE A 59 -4.65 -5.98 -4.82
N GLU A 60 -4.22 -5.60 -3.62
CA GLU A 60 -4.40 -6.38 -2.39
C GLU A 60 -5.68 -5.96 -1.65
N LEU A 61 -6.05 -4.68 -1.76
CA LEU A 61 -7.22 -4.07 -1.10
C LEU A 61 -7.57 -2.77 -1.81
N GLN A 62 -8.86 -2.46 -1.92
CA GLN A 62 -9.35 -1.19 -2.44
C GLN A 62 -10.27 -0.52 -1.41
N VAL A 63 -10.07 0.77 -1.18
CA VAL A 63 -10.94 1.63 -0.38
C VAL A 63 -11.79 2.45 -1.34
N VAL A 64 -13.11 2.27 -1.25
CA VAL A 64 -14.08 2.91 -2.14
C VAL A 64 -14.82 4.04 -1.44
N VAL A 65 -15.15 5.08 -2.19
CA VAL A 65 -16.12 6.09 -1.77
C VAL A 65 -17.51 5.58 -2.14
N LEU A 66 -18.47 5.74 -1.22
CA LEU A 66 -19.87 5.30 -1.40
C LEU A 66 -20.73 6.36 -2.11
#